data_AF-A0A7V3BS48-F1
#
_entry.id   AF-A0A7V3BS48-F1
#
_cell.length_a   1.000
_cell.length_b   1.000
_cell.length_c   1.000
_cell.angle_alpha   90.00
_cell.angle_beta   90.00
_cell.angle_gamma   90.00
#
_symmetry.space_group_name_H-M   'P 1'
#
loop_
_entity.id
_entity.type
_entity.pdbx_description
1 polymer ?
#
loop_
_entity_poly.entity_id
_entity_poly.type
_entity_poly.pdbx_seq_one_letter_code
_entity_poly.pdbx_strand_id
1 'polypeptide(L)' 'MRRRLVASGSPYEPVIGFSRAVVDGHHVAVSGTAPIAADGGDPPAGAYAQAKR' A
#
# COMPACT_ATOMS: atom_id res chain seq x y z
N MET A 1 -14.09 -12.35 15.52
CA MET A 1 -12.71 -12.38 14.96
C MET A 1 -12.03 -11.07 15.30
N ARG A 2 -10.72 -11.05 15.56
CA ARG A 2 -10.00 -9.81 15.94
C ARG A 2 -9.48 -9.11 14.69
N ARG A 3 -9.68 -7.80 14.59
CA ARG A 3 -9.08 -6.94 13.58
C ARG A 3 -7.57 -7.17 13.51
N ARG A 4 -7.04 -7.44 12.31
CA ARG A 4 -5.61 -7.65 12.07
C ARG A 4 -5.07 -6.56 11.14
N LEU A 5 -4.00 -5.89 11.59
CA LEU A 5 -3.27 -4.92 10.78
C LEU A 5 -2.18 -5.66 9.99
N VAL A 6 -2.03 -5.33 8.71
CA VAL A 6 -1.01 -5.87 7.81
C VAL A 6 -0.07 -4.74 7.43
N ALA A 7 1.23 -4.93 7.65
CA ALA A 7 2.28 -4.00 7.23
C ALA A 7 2.87 -4.42 5.88
N SER A 8 3.33 -3.45 5.09
CA SER A 8 4.10 -3.69 3.85
C SER A 8 5.59 -3.43 4.01
N GLY A 9 5.99 -2.71 5.07
CA GLY A 9 7.36 -2.21 5.21
C GLY A 9 7.59 -0.90 4.46
N SER A 10 6.52 -0.25 3.97
CA SER A 10 6.60 1.08 3.38
C SER A 10 7.14 2.08 4.42
N PRO A 11 8.11 2.93 4.05
CA PRO A 11 8.67 3.94 4.96
C PRO A 11 7.62 4.98 5.41
N TYR A 12 6.51 5.09 4.68
CA TYR A 12 5.43 6.02 5.01
C TYR A 12 4.47 5.47 6.08
N GLU A 13 4.40 4.15 6.30
CA GLU A 13 3.49 3.54 7.29
C GLU A 13 3.67 4.14 8.71
N PRO A 14 4.90 4.23 9.27
CA PRO A 14 5.10 4.83 10.59
C PRO A 14 4.99 6.37 10.60
N VAL A 15 5.23 7.04 9.47
CA VAL A 15 5.24 8.51 9.39
C VAL A 15 3.82 9.07 9.27
N ILE A 16 2.99 8.45 8.42
CA ILE A 16 1.61 8.88 8.17
C ILE A 16 0.63 8.19 9.14
N GLY A 17 0.97 7.01 9.65
CA GLY A 17 0.14 6.28 10.61
C GLY A 17 -0.95 5.44 9.94
N PHE A 18 -0.58 4.61 8.96
CA PHE A 18 -1.52 3.69 8.28
C PHE A 18 -0.96 2.26 8.18
N SER A 19 -1.83 1.30 7.85
CA SER A 19 -1.46 -0.09 7.54
C SER A 19 -1.65 -0.37 6.05
N ARG A 20 -0.85 -1.25 5.45
CA ARG A 20 -1.06 -1.74 4.07
C ARG A 20 -2.47 -2.28 3.85
N ALA A 21 -2.94 -3.08 4.79
CA ALA A 21 -4.30 -3.59 4.79
C ALA A 21 -4.82 -3.84 6.20
N VAL A 22 -6.14 -3.84 6.34
CA VAL A 22 -6.83 -4.26 7.56
C VAL A 22 -7.75 -5.41 7.21
N VAL A 23 -7.58 -6.53 7.91
CA VAL A 23 -8.48 -7.69 7.83
C VAL A 23 -9.46 -7.60 8.99
N ASP A 24 -10.76 -7.58 8.68
CA ASP A 24 -11.83 -7.57 9.66
C ASP A 24 -12.97 -8.50 9.22
N GLY A 25 -13.10 -9.64 9.91
CA GLY A 25 -13.99 -10.72 9.49
C GLY A 25 -13.67 -11.22 8.07
N HIS A 26 -14.65 -11.12 7.17
CA HIS A 26 -14.53 -11.52 5.77
C HIS A 26 -14.05 -10.39 4.83
N HIS A 27 -13.81 -9.19 5.37
CA HIS A 27 -13.38 -8.04 4.56
C HIS A 27 -11.88 -7.78 4.70
N VAL A 28 -11.28 -7.36 3.59
CA VAL A 28 -9.92 -6.82 3.55
C VAL A 28 -9.99 -5.43 2.94
N ALA A 29 -9.76 -4.41 3.76
CA ALA A 29 -9.62 -3.03 3.29
C ALA A 29 -8.15 -2.79 2.96
N VAL A 30 -7.84 -2.53 1.68
CA VAL A 30 -6.48 -2.26 1.21
C VAL A 30 -6.30 -0.75 1.06
N SER A 31 -5.20 -0.22 1.59
CA SER A 31 -4.87 1.20 1.47
C SER A 31 -4.56 1.58 0.02
N GLY A 32 -4.70 2.87 -0.31
CA GLY A 32 -4.42 3.40 -1.64
C GLY A 32 -3.02 3.00 -2.14
N THR A 33 -2.93 2.58 -3.39
CA THR A 33 -1.69 2.14 -4.02
C THR A 33 -1.18 3.18 -5.00
N ALA A 34 0.11 3.48 -4.91
CA ALA A 34 0.86 4.28 -5.87
C ALA A 34 1.97 3.42 -6.48
N PRO A 35 2.47 3.75 -7.67
CA PRO A 35 3.51 2.99 -8.38
C PRO A 35 4.91 3.22 -7.77
N ILE A 36 5.06 3.04 -6.46
CA ILE A 36 6.33 3.24 -5.74
C ILE A 36 7.31 2.14 -6.15
N ALA A 37 8.52 2.54 -6.53
CA ALA A 37 9.56 1.58 -6.87
C ALA A 37 10.23 1.00 -5.62
N ALA A 38 10.48 -0.32 -5.64
CA ALA A 38 11.06 -1.04 -4.50
C ALA A 38 12.49 -0.56 -4.18
N ASP A 39 13.19 -0.03 -5.17
CA ASP A 39 14.53 0.57 -5.08
C ASP A 39 14.49 2.09 -4.86
N GLY A 40 13.31 2.69 -4.70
CA GLY A 40 13.14 4.14 -4.58
C GLY A 40 13.31 4.91 -5.89
N GLY A 41 13.40 4.23 -7.03
CA GLY A 41 13.44 4.86 -8.34
C GLY A 41 12.13 5.54 -8.76
N ASP A 42 12.21 6.31 -9.85
CA ASP A 42 11.08 7.03 -10.40
C ASP A 42 9.95 6.08 -10.86
N PRO A 43 8.68 6.50 -10.72
CA PRO A 43 7.56 5.72 -11.24
C PRO A 43 7.58 5.67 -12.77
N PRO A 44 6.90 4.69 -13.39
CA PRO A 44 6.73 4.66 -14.84
C PRO A 44 6.14 5.96 -15.39
N ALA A 45 6.52 6.33 -16.61
CA ALA A 45 5.99 7.49 -17.29
C ALA A 45 4.53 7.26 -17.75
N GLY A 46 3.67 8.25 -17.50
CA GLY A 46 2.28 8.25 -17.95
C GLY A 46 1.31 7.47 -17.05
N ALA A 47 0.07 7.94 -16.99
CA ALA A 47 -0.95 7.42 -16.07
C ALA A 47 -1.24 5.92 -16.26
N TYR A 48 -1.27 5.45 -17.51
CA TYR A 48 -1.55 4.03 -17.79
C TYR A 48 -0.47 3.10 -17.22
N ALA A 49 0.80 3.43 -17.42
CA ALA A 49 1.90 2.61 -16.93
C ALA A 49 1.97 2.60 -15.39
N GLN A 50 1.61 3.73 -14.77
CA GLN A 50 1.49 3.83 -13.32
C GLN A 50 0.33 2.99 -12.76
N ALA A 51 -0.84 3.00 -13.41
CA ALA A 51 -2.00 2.25 -12.96
C ALA A 51 -1.86 0.73 -13.15
N LYS A 52 -1.07 0.28 -14.12
CA LYS A 52 -0.83 -1.15 -14.38
C LYS A 52 0.09 -1.80 -13.33
N ARG A 53 0.90 -1.00 -12.64
CA ARG A 53 1.90 -1.48 -11.68
C ARG A 53 1.26 -1.86 -10.35
#